data_AF-A0A231N2Z8-F1
#
_entry.id   AF-A0A231N2Z8-F1
#
_cell.length_a   1.000
_cell.length_b   1.000
_cell.length_c   1.000
_cell.angle_alpha   90.00
_cell.angle_beta   90.00
_cell.angle_gamma   90.00
#
_symmetry.space_group_name_H-M   'P 1'
#
loop_
_entity.id
_entity.type
_entity.pdbx_description
1 polymer ?
#
loop_
_entity_poly.entity_id
_entity_poly.type
_entity_poly.pdbx_seq_one_letter_code
_entity_poly.pdbx_strand_id
1 'polypeptide(L)' 'MYKTITFALVHFTVAFTVAWLLSGDVLVGGLIALVEPMVNTVAYFFHEKAWSKFGRRRRFQLDNQGLGV' A
#
# COMPACT_ATOMS: atom_id res chain seq x y z
N MET A 1 -3.32 -17.33 -12.74
CA MET A 1 -3.93 -16.66 -11.56
C MET A 1 -3.72 -17.42 -10.25
N TYR A 2 -3.40 -18.71 -10.28
CA TYR A 2 -3.06 -19.49 -9.07
C TYR A 2 -1.94 -18.87 -8.23
N LYS A 3 -0.83 -18.40 -8.85
CA LYS A 3 0.28 -17.74 -8.13
C LYS A 3 -0.17 -16.57 -7.23
N THR A 4 -1.10 -15.75 -7.71
CA THR A 4 -1.61 -14.60 -6.96
C THR A 4 -2.48 -15.03 -5.77
N ILE A 5 -3.30 -16.08 -5.97
CA ILE A 5 -4.16 -16.64 -4.93
C ILE A 5 -3.33 -17.33 -3.85
N THR A 6 -2.32 -18.12 -4.23
CA THR A 6 -1.43 -18.80 -3.27
C THR A 6 -0.64 -17.78 -2.45
N PHE A 7 -0.18 -16.69 -3.08
CA PHE A 7 0.51 -15.60 -2.37
C PHE A 7 -0.41 -14.91 -1.36
N ALA A 8 -1.64 -14.59 -1.73
CA ALA A 8 -2.61 -13.99 -0.82
C ALA A 8 -2.92 -14.95 0.36
N LEU A 9 -3.15 -16.23 0.08
CA LEU A 9 -3.46 -17.22 1.12
C LEU A 9 -2.32 -17.38 2.13
N VAL A 10 -1.07 -17.48 1.67
CA VAL A 10 0.11 -17.56 2.56
C VAL A 10 0.22 -16.31 3.43
N HIS A 11 0.01 -15.14 2.85
CA HIS A 11 0.05 -13.87 3.58
C HIS A 11 -1.02 -13.80 4.69
N PHE A 12 -2.27 -14.11 4.35
CA PHE A 12 -3.37 -14.16 5.33
C PHE A 12 -3.11 -15.18 6.45
N THR A 13 -2.62 -16.37 6.11
CA THR A 13 -2.32 -17.41 7.11
C THR A 13 -1.18 -17.02 8.03
N VAL A 14 -0.08 -16.47 7.50
CA VAL A 14 1.05 -16.01 8.34
C VAL A 14 0.62 -14.86 9.26
N ALA A 15 -0.06 -13.85 8.73
CA ALA A 15 -0.55 -12.71 9.51
C ALA A 15 -1.52 -13.16 10.63
N PHE A 16 -2.48 -14.03 10.28
CA PHE A 16 -3.42 -14.61 11.25
C PHE A 16 -2.71 -15.43 12.33
N THR A 17 -1.78 -16.31 11.96
CA THR A 17 -1.06 -17.18 12.91
C THR A 17 -0.18 -16.37 13.85
N VAL A 18 0.57 -15.38 13.35
CA VAL A 18 1.42 -14.52 14.21
C VAL A 18 0.57 -13.70 15.18
N ALA A 19 -0.53 -13.11 14.69
CA ALA A 19 -1.43 -12.32 15.51
C ALA A 19 -2.17 -13.16 16.57
N TRP A 20 -2.63 -14.36 16.20
CA TRP A 20 -3.23 -15.31 17.13
C TRP A 20 -2.23 -15.76 18.20
N LEU A 21 -0.99 -16.03 17.82
CA LEU A 21 0.05 -16.46 18.75
C LEU A 21 0.45 -15.36 19.75
N LEU A 22 0.39 -14.09 19.33
CA LEU A 22 0.66 -12.94 20.20
C LEU A 22 -0.54 -12.54 21.07
N SER A 23 -1.77 -12.66 20.57
CA SER A 23 -2.97 -12.20 21.29
C SER A 23 -3.68 -13.31 22.08
N GLY A 24 -3.50 -14.57 21.71
CA GLY A 24 -4.29 -15.70 22.22
C GLY A 24 -5.75 -15.73 21.73
N ASP A 25 -6.18 -14.72 20.97
CA ASP A 25 -7.55 -14.53 20.50
C ASP A 25 -7.63 -14.57 18.96
N VAL A 26 -8.50 -15.44 18.46
CA VAL A 26 -8.77 -15.67 17.04
C VAL A 26 -9.36 -14.41 16.38
N LEU A 27 -10.11 -13.60 17.13
CA LEU A 27 -10.75 -12.39 16.63
C LEU A 27 -9.73 -11.33 16.23
N VAL A 28 -8.70 -11.14 17.06
CA VAL A 28 -7.61 -10.20 16.81
C VAL A 28 -6.76 -10.67 15.62
N GLY A 29 -6.55 -11.98 15.50
CA GLY A 29 -5.89 -12.60 14.34
C GLY A 29 -6.57 -12.27 13.01
N GLY A 30 -7.89 -12.40 12.95
CA GLY A 30 -8.68 -12.07 11.77
C GLY A 30 -8.66 -10.58 11.43
N LEU A 31 -8.79 -9.72 12.45
CA LEU A 31 -8.73 -8.27 12.27
C LEU A 31 -7.38 -7.82 11.71
N ILE A 32 -6.26 -8.33 12.25
CA ILE A 32 -4.92 -7.96 11.78
C ILE A 32 -4.70 -8.35 10.31
N ALA A 33 -5.19 -9.52 9.91
CA ALA A 33 -5.07 -9.98 8.53
C ALA A 33 -5.80 -9.07 7.52
N LEU A 34 -6.83 -8.34 7.95
CA LEU A 34 -7.52 -7.32 7.15
C LEU A 34 -6.89 -5.93 7.27
N VAL A 35 -6.30 -5.61 8.42
CA VAL A 35 -5.66 -4.32 8.68
C VAL A 35 -4.47 -4.09 7.76
N GLU A 36 -3.67 -5.12 7.45
CA GLU A 36 -2.49 -4.99 6.60
C GLU A 36 -2.77 -4.39 5.20
N PRO A 37 -3.71 -4.93 4.38
CA PRO A 37 -4.05 -4.34 3.09
C PRO A 37 -4.72 -2.95 3.22
N MET A 38 -5.46 -2.70 4.30
CA MET A 38 -6.05 -1.38 4.56
C MET A 38 -4.97 -0.34 4.85
N VAL A 39 -4.01 -0.67 5.72
CA VAL A 39 -2.88 0.20 6.04
C VAL A 39 -2.00 0.41 4.82
N ASN A 40 -1.74 -0.62 4.01
CA ASN A 40 -0.99 -0.47 2.76
C ASN A 40 -1.67 0.52 1.80
N THR A 41 -3.00 0.44 1.66
CA THR A 41 -3.78 1.37 0.82
C THR A 41 -3.74 2.81 1.36
N VAL A 42 -3.91 2.98 2.67
CA VAL A 42 -3.84 4.29 3.34
C VAL A 42 -2.42 4.87 3.23
N ALA A 43 -1.39 4.06 3.50
CA ALA A 43 0.00 4.45 3.39
C ALA A 43 0.35 4.87 1.96
N TYR A 44 -0.11 4.12 0.95
CA TYR A 44 0.07 4.49 -0.45
C TYR A 44 -0.61 5.83 -0.78
N PHE A 45 -1.84 6.05 -0.31
CA PHE A 45 -2.54 7.33 -0.50
C PHE A 45 -1.80 8.51 0.13
N PHE A 46 -1.30 8.36 1.37
CA PHE A 46 -0.49 9.39 2.01
C PHE A 46 0.87 9.57 1.32
N HIS A 47 1.51 8.49 0.88
CA HIS A 47 2.77 8.52 0.14
C HIS A 47 2.61 9.29 -1.17
N GLU A 48 1.56 9.00 -1.94
CA GLU A 48 1.27 9.73 -3.18
C GLU A 48 0.92 11.20 -2.90
N LYS A 49 0.16 11.50 -1.84
CA LYS A 49 -0.15 12.87 -1.44
C LYS A 49 1.07 13.65 -0.98
N ALA A 50 1.96 13.03 -0.22
CA ALA A 50 3.24 13.61 0.22
C ALA A 50 4.18 13.80 -0.97
N TRP A 51 4.29 12.81 -1.85
CA TRP A 51 5.10 12.88 -3.06
C TRP A 51 4.55 13.88 -4.08
N SER A 52 3.24 14.05 -4.18
CA SER A 52 2.61 15.08 -5.01
C SER A 52 2.85 16.49 -4.47
N LYS A 53 3.07 16.64 -3.15
CA LYS A 53 3.43 17.90 -2.50
C LYS A 53 4.93 18.22 -2.63
N PHE A 54 5.80 17.21 -2.61
CA PHE A 54 7.26 17.38 -2.75
C PHE A 54 7.79 17.26 -4.19
N GLY A 55 7.09 16.54 -5.06
CA GLY A 55 7.47 16.25 -6.46
C GLY A 55 6.93 17.24 -7.50
N ARG A 56 6.11 18.22 -7.08
CA ARG A 56 5.56 19.27 -7.96
C ARG A 56 6.55 20.39 -8.26
N ARG A 57 7.81 20.03 -8.56
CA ARG A 57 8.84 20.97 -9.04
C ARG A 57 9.42 20.63 -10.41
N ARG A 58 8.92 19.62 -11.14
CA ARG A 58 9.51 19.26 -12.45
C ARG A 58 8.52 18.90 -13.57
N ARG A 59 7.42 19.65 -13.70
CA ARG A 59 6.56 19.54 -14.89
C ARG A 59 6.09 20.87 -15.48
N PHE A 60 6.74 21.98 -15.11
CA PHE A 60 6.44 23.32 -15.61
C PHE A 60 7.54 23.86 -16.55
N GLN A 61 8.36 22.98 -17.14
CA GLN A 61 9.55 23.41 -17.89
C GLN A 61 9.66 22.84 -19.32
N LEU A 62 8.60 22.21 -19.83
CA LEU A 62 8.51 21.79 -21.23
C LEU A 62 7.56 22.65 -22.07
N ASP A 63 6.85 23.61 -21.46
CA ASP A 63 5.92 24.50 -22.17
C ASP A 63 6.55 25.85 -22.59
N ASN A 64 7.84 26.07 -22.26
CA ASN A 64 8.51 27.36 -22.47
C ASN A 64 9.85 27.27 -23.25
N GLN A 65 10.05 26.22 -24.05
CA GLN A 65 11.17 26.13 -24.99
C GLN A 65 10.68 25.96 -26.44
N GLY A 66 10.14 27.06 -27.00
CA GLY A 66 10.29 27.45 -28.41
C GLY A 66 9.43 26.75 -29.47
N LEU A 67 8.84 27.40 -30.48
CA LEU A 67 8.98 28.77 -30.98
C LEU A 67 7.73 29.12 -31.81
N GLY A 68 7.21 30.33 -31.63
CA GLY A 68 6.48 31.02 -32.68
C GLY A 68 7.49 31.55 -33.71
N VAL A 69 7.37 31.04 -34.93
CA VAL A 69 7.64 31.66 -36.25
C VAL A 69 6.93 30.82 -37.30
#